data_AF-A0A5N7ZJ91-F1
#
_entry.id   AF-A0A5N7ZJ91-F1
#
_cell.length_a   1.000
_cell.length_b   1.000
_cell.length_c   1.000
_cell.angle_alpha   90.00
_cell.angle_beta   90.00
_cell.angle_gamma   90.00
#
_symmetry.space_group_name_H-M   'P 1'
#
loop_
_entity.id
_entity.type
_entity.pdbx_description
1 polymer ?
#
loop_
_entity_poly.entity_id
_entity_poly.type
_entity_poly.pdbx_seq_one_letter_code
_entity_poly.pdbx_strand_id
1 'polypeptide(L)'
;MKAVLKVWIVVILIIFIGYELKEKVVSRTKKIKVKEAIPGEWFEEKKFSTASKKRYAGENLSKMLRKDSAYMSCCFKSSASIELFTDAHSNHCVKRVIPDQKRLNKELHCKKLNDLFKSVKFKKAIRYLKMPQVLDGVKEQGFNLSVNEKKSLVVSEVPEKNTGSNHVNYSKCPLLFGGIHCHLKSYYAMFSATDLFMLDKFYSGHNFIRNKGNRDPSLPVHLLVSTIGVYAISADNLQTLEKLREIYSNNGKRKNFRQSLEKKYKKIENKSFPVRNYQNAFLEFLHENELEISLYKANNDLTSWHKLVLKVASGSNVIAKSTYLKQSCDCL
;
A
#
# COMPACT_ATOMS: atom_id res chain seq x y z
N MET A 1 13.92 -21.17 -59.59
CA MET A 1 13.93 -22.35 -58.69
C MET A 1 15.11 -22.42 -57.73
N LYS A 2 16.37 -22.17 -58.13
CA LYS A 2 17.55 -22.31 -57.24
C LYS A 2 17.54 -21.43 -55.97
N ALA A 3 16.94 -20.24 -56.00
CA ALA A 3 16.87 -19.35 -54.84
C ALA A 3 15.88 -19.83 -53.77
N VAL A 4 14.74 -20.38 -54.19
CA VAL A 4 13.68 -20.88 -53.28
C VAL A 4 14.18 -22.09 -52.49
N LEU A 5 14.93 -22.99 -53.14
CA LEU A 5 15.50 -24.17 -52.49
C LEU A 5 16.51 -23.80 -51.38
N LYS A 6 17.32 -22.75 -51.57
CA LYS A 6 18.28 -22.30 -50.56
C LYS A 6 17.59 -21.76 -49.30
N VAL A 7 16.47 -21.05 -49.46
CA VAL A 7 15.70 -20.53 -48.32
C VAL A 7 15.09 -21.67 -47.51
N TRP A 8 14.54 -22.69 -48.18
CA TRP A 8 13.95 -23.85 -47.49
C TRP A 8 14.99 -24.66 -46.70
N ILE A 9 16.21 -24.84 -47.24
CA ILE A 9 17.29 -25.53 -46.52
C ILE A 9 17.68 -24.81 -45.22
N VAL A 10 17.75 -23.47 -45.25
CA VAL A 10 18.08 -22.68 -44.04
C VAL A 10 16.98 -22.79 -42.99
N VAL A 11 15.71 -22.75 -43.39
CA VAL A 11 14.58 -22.90 -42.47
C VAL A 11 14.59 -24.28 -41.78
N ILE A 12 14.87 -25.35 -42.53
CA ILE A 12 14.94 -26.72 -41.99
C ILE A 12 16.10 -26.84 -40.99
N LEU A 13 17.27 -26.26 -41.28
CA LEU A 13 18.43 -26.23 -40.38
C LEU A 13 18.11 -25.52 -39.05
N ILE A 14 17.40 -24.39 -39.09
CA ILE A 14 17.01 -23.66 -37.87
C ILE A 14 16.06 -24.50 -37.00
N ILE A 15 15.11 -25.20 -37.62
CA ILE A 15 14.18 -26.10 -36.90
C ILE A 15 14.94 -27.26 -36.25
N PHE A 16 15.89 -27.87 -36.96
CA PHE A 16 16.68 -28.98 -36.43
C PHE A 16 17.56 -28.58 -35.24
N ILE A 17 18.24 -27.42 -35.32
CA ILE A 17 19.05 -26.88 -34.21
C ILE A 17 18.18 -26.57 -32.99
N GLY A 18 16.96 -26.04 -33.20
CA GLY A 18 16.01 -25.78 -32.12
C GLY A 18 15.53 -27.05 -31.40
N TYR A 19 15.39 -28.16 -32.13
CA TYR A 19 14.97 -29.46 -31.56
C TYR A 19 16.08 -30.10 -30.71
N GLU A 20 17.34 -30.10 -31.15
CA GLU A 20 18.46 -30.64 -30.36
C GLU A 20 18.67 -29.90 -29.03
N LEU A 21 18.48 -28.57 -29.02
CA LEU A 21 18.60 -27.77 -27.80
C LEU A 21 17.53 -28.11 -26.77
N LYS A 22 16.34 -28.53 -27.22
CA LYS A 22 15.24 -28.91 -26.33
C LYS A 22 15.50 -30.25 -25.63
N GLU A 23 16.09 -31.24 -26.30
CA GLU A 23 16.43 -32.53 -25.68
C GLU A 23 17.59 -32.43 -24.68
N LYS A 24 18.59 -31.60 -24.95
CA LYS A 24 19.71 -31.38 -24.00
C LYS A 24 19.28 -30.70 -22.71
N VAL A 25 18.21 -29.90 -22.72
CA VAL A 25 17.66 -29.28 -21.50
C VAL A 25 16.82 -30.28 -20.68
N VAL A 26 16.10 -31.20 -21.34
CA VAL A 26 15.26 -32.20 -20.67
C VAL A 26 16.08 -33.33 -20.01
N SER A 27 17.24 -33.70 -20.58
CA SER A 27 18.09 -34.77 -20.03
C SER A 27 18.92 -34.39 -18.79
N ARG A 28 18.98 -33.10 -18.41
CA ARG A 28 19.75 -32.63 -17.22
C ARG A 28 18.93 -32.51 -15.93
N THR A 29 17.63 -32.73 -15.95
CA THR A 29 16.79 -32.85 -14.74
C THR A 29 16.91 -34.24 -14.12
N LYS A 30 18.07 -34.53 -13.50
CA LYS A 30 18.25 -35.71 -12.63
C LYS A 30 17.47 -35.52 -11.31
N LYS A 31 16.62 -36.51 -11.02
CA LYS A 31 15.94 -36.86 -9.76
C LYS A 31 16.41 -36.08 -8.51
N ILE A 32 15.65 -35.06 -8.13
CA ILE A 32 15.60 -34.58 -6.75
C ILE A 32 14.51 -35.41 -6.04
N LYS A 33 14.91 -36.27 -5.09
CA LYS A 33 13.97 -36.94 -4.18
C LYS A 33 13.37 -35.89 -3.24
N VAL A 34 12.13 -35.50 -3.49
CA VAL A 34 11.34 -34.71 -2.54
C VAL A 34 10.87 -35.66 -1.45
N LYS A 35 11.40 -35.50 -0.22
CA LYS A 35 10.76 -36.06 0.97
C LYS A 35 9.54 -35.21 1.28
N GLU A 36 8.38 -35.85 1.34
CA GLU A 36 7.15 -35.24 1.86
C GLU A 36 7.37 -34.78 3.29
N ALA A 37 7.14 -33.49 3.54
CA ALA A 37 7.08 -32.92 4.88
C ALA A 37 5.62 -32.57 5.18
N ILE A 38 5.11 -33.17 6.25
CA ILE A 38 3.79 -32.99 6.84
C ILE A 38 3.64 -31.52 7.28
N PRO A 39 2.54 -30.82 6.97
CA PRO A 39 2.34 -29.44 7.38
C PRO A 39 1.84 -29.36 8.83
N GLY A 40 2.74 -28.99 9.75
CA GLY A 40 2.43 -28.69 11.14
C GLY A 40 3.18 -27.44 11.63
N GLU A 41 2.41 -26.42 11.99
CA GLU A 41 2.68 -25.40 13.01
C GLU A 41 4.08 -24.77 13.12
N TRP A 42 4.33 -23.63 12.48
CA TRP A 42 5.41 -22.71 12.91
C TRP A 42 5.05 -21.24 12.72
N PHE A 43 4.66 -20.59 13.82
CA PHE A 43 4.98 -19.19 14.14
C PHE A 43 5.17 -19.09 15.65
N GLU A 44 6.39 -19.39 16.13
CA GLU A 44 6.84 -18.93 17.45
C GLU A 44 7.90 -17.85 17.27
N GLU A 45 7.61 -16.68 17.85
CA GLU A 45 8.52 -15.56 18.02
C GLU A 45 9.69 -15.96 18.93
N LYS A 46 10.90 -16.03 18.38
CA LYS A 46 12.11 -16.10 19.19
C LYS A 46 12.35 -14.77 19.90
N LYS A 47 12.10 -14.80 21.21
CA LYS A 47 12.64 -13.89 22.23
C LYS A 47 14.16 -13.80 22.08
N PHE A 48 14.66 -12.60 21.79
CA PHE A 48 16.04 -12.20 22.09
C PHE A 48 16.06 -11.61 23.50
N SER A 49 16.56 -12.36 24.48
CA SER A 49 17.21 -11.85 25.69
C SER A 49 17.45 -13.02 26.65
N THR A 50 18.68 -13.54 26.68
CA THR A 50 19.45 -13.93 27.88
C THR A 50 20.66 -14.76 27.46
N ALA A 51 21.81 -14.12 27.26
CA ALA A 51 23.12 -14.77 27.35
C ALA A 51 24.25 -13.72 27.38
N SER A 52 24.37 -12.97 28.48
CA SER A 52 25.65 -12.37 28.88
C SER A 52 25.60 -11.98 30.36
N LYS A 53 25.67 -12.99 31.23
CA LYS A 53 26.05 -12.84 32.64
C LYS A 53 27.27 -13.72 32.90
N LYS A 54 28.46 -13.11 32.93
CA LYS A 54 29.52 -13.44 33.88
C LYS A 54 30.64 -12.39 33.80
N ARG A 55 31.01 -11.90 35.01
CA ARG A 55 32.17 -11.07 35.38
C ARG A 55 32.11 -9.59 34.96
N TYR A 56 31.73 -8.71 35.89
CA TYR A 56 32.67 -7.98 36.75
C TYR A 56 31.93 -7.58 38.04
N ALA A 57 32.60 -7.80 39.17
CA ALA A 57 32.21 -7.27 40.48
C ALA A 57 32.84 -5.87 40.64
N GLY A 58 32.17 -4.97 41.38
CA GLY A 58 32.75 -3.71 41.80
C GLY A 58 31.74 -2.56 41.94
N GLU A 59 31.14 -2.47 43.12
CA GLU A 59 30.84 -1.26 43.91
C GLU A 59 30.10 -0.02 43.31
N ASN A 60 29.20 0.51 44.15
CA ASN A 60 28.61 1.86 44.15
C ASN A 60 27.55 2.22 43.09
N LEU A 61 26.29 1.86 43.36
CA LEU A 61 25.13 2.56 42.77
C LEU A 61 23.92 2.67 43.73
N SER A 62 24.13 2.81 45.04
CA SER A 62 23.05 2.96 46.03
C SER A 62 22.67 4.42 46.37
N LYS A 63 23.22 5.42 45.67
CA LYS A 63 22.97 6.85 45.96
C LYS A 63 22.18 7.63 44.90
N MET A 64 21.64 6.99 43.86
CA MET A 64 21.07 7.72 42.72
C MET A 64 19.61 7.39 42.37
N LEU A 65 18.83 6.80 43.29
CA LEU A 65 17.40 6.51 43.09
C LEU A 65 16.52 6.96 44.28
N ARG A 66 16.77 8.17 44.78
CA ARG A 66 15.82 8.91 45.62
C ARG A 66 15.66 10.33 45.07
N LYS A 67 14.94 10.45 43.96
CA LYS A 67 14.20 11.64 43.53
C LYS A 67 13.37 11.21 42.31
N ASP A 68 12.13 11.68 42.25
CA ASP A 68 11.19 11.56 41.12
C ASP A 68 10.21 10.38 41.17
N SER A 69 9.67 10.10 42.36
CA SER A 69 8.36 9.46 42.54
C SER A 69 7.34 10.50 43.04
N ALA A 70 6.85 11.34 42.14
CA ALA A 70 5.60 12.09 42.29
C ALA A 70 5.20 12.69 40.93
N TYR A 71 3.90 12.81 40.67
CA TYR A 71 3.23 13.43 39.51
C TYR A 71 2.90 12.52 38.32
N MET A 72 1.68 11.96 38.35
CA MET A 72 0.57 12.33 37.44
C MET A 72 -0.47 11.22 37.41
N SER A 73 -1.47 11.36 38.28
CA SER A 73 -2.79 10.78 38.14
C SER A 73 -3.76 11.96 38.11
N CYS A 74 -4.41 12.22 36.97
CA CYS A 74 -5.80 12.69 36.88
C CYS A 74 -6.26 12.96 35.44
N CYS A 75 -7.55 12.65 35.25
CA CYS A 75 -8.50 13.18 34.26
C CYS A 75 -8.63 12.48 32.90
N PHE A 76 -9.57 11.54 32.86
CA PHE A 76 -10.43 11.27 31.71
C PHE A 76 -11.84 11.81 32.01
N LYS A 77 -12.37 12.70 31.17
CA LYS A 77 -13.80 12.77 30.78
C LYS A 77 -14.08 13.88 29.73
N SER A 78 -14.61 13.41 28.59
CA SER A 78 -15.69 13.96 27.75
C SER A 78 -15.60 15.35 27.09
N SER A 79 -15.70 15.28 25.74
CA SER A 79 -16.33 16.20 24.77
C SER A 79 -15.86 17.67 24.69
N ALA A 80 -15.34 18.00 23.51
CA ALA A 80 -14.75 19.27 23.04
C ALA A 80 -13.25 19.43 23.39
N SER A 81 -12.39 19.09 22.42
CA SER A 81 -10.93 19.18 22.54
C SER A 81 -10.46 20.63 22.46
N ILE A 82 -10.43 21.32 23.60
CA ILE A 82 -9.59 22.50 23.80
C ILE A 82 -8.36 22.02 24.60
N GLU A 83 -7.23 21.84 23.93
CA GLU A 83 -5.96 21.60 24.61
C GLU A 83 -5.41 22.93 25.12
N LEU A 84 -5.50 23.16 26.43
CA LEU A 84 -4.83 24.25 27.12
C LEU A 84 -3.43 23.78 27.55
N PHE A 85 -2.40 24.38 26.96
CA PHE A 85 -1.04 24.28 27.46
C PHE A 85 -0.75 25.49 28.34
N THR A 86 -0.46 25.26 29.62
CA THR A 86 0.06 26.29 30.52
C THR A 86 1.58 26.32 30.42
N ASP A 87 2.13 27.41 29.91
CA ASP A 87 3.54 27.72 30.03
C ASP A 87 3.76 28.43 31.37
N ALA A 88 4.65 27.91 32.21
CA ALA A 88 4.70 28.27 33.64
C ALA A 88 5.15 29.72 33.90
N HIS A 89 5.53 30.51 32.90
CA HIS A 89 6.13 31.85 33.06
C HIS A 89 5.48 32.94 32.19
N SER A 90 4.28 32.71 31.63
CA SER A 90 3.59 33.73 30.84
C SER A 90 2.07 33.68 31.05
N ASN A 91 1.52 34.74 31.63
CA ASN A 91 0.06 34.93 31.80
C ASN A 91 -0.67 35.25 30.49
N HIS A 92 -0.07 34.99 29.32
CA HIS A 92 -0.72 35.19 28.04
C HIS A 92 -1.34 33.89 27.53
N CYS A 93 -2.66 33.76 27.72
CA CYS A 93 -3.44 32.66 27.17
C CYS A 93 -3.57 32.86 25.64
N VAL A 94 -2.62 32.30 24.88
CA VAL A 94 -2.70 32.29 23.42
C VAL A 94 -3.73 31.23 23.00
N LYS A 95 -4.93 31.67 22.60
CA LYS A 95 -5.86 30.79 21.88
C LYS A 95 -5.18 30.34 20.59
N ARG A 96 -4.61 29.13 20.58
CA ARG A 96 -4.31 28.46 19.31
C ARG A 96 -5.64 28.08 18.68
N VAL A 97 -6.07 28.89 17.71
CA VAL A 97 -7.05 28.46 16.72
C VAL A 97 -6.42 27.28 16.02
N ILE A 98 -6.86 26.06 16.34
CA ILE A 98 -6.61 24.91 15.48
C ILE A 98 -7.31 25.29 14.17
N PRO A 99 -6.57 25.51 13.06
CA PRO A 99 -7.21 25.86 11.81
C PRO A 99 -8.26 24.79 11.55
N ASP A 100 -9.49 25.23 11.39
CA ASP A 100 -10.62 24.42 10.97
C ASP A 100 -10.09 23.39 9.98
N GLN A 101 -10.27 22.09 10.26
CA GLN A 101 -9.79 20.98 9.44
C GLN A 101 -10.51 21.05 8.11
N LYS A 102 -10.10 22.01 7.27
CA LYS A 102 -10.55 22.21 5.91
C LYS A 102 -10.37 20.86 5.25
N ARG A 103 -11.51 20.23 4.90
CA ARG A 103 -11.58 19.08 4.00
C ARG A 103 -10.47 19.25 2.98
N LEU A 104 -9.53 18.30 2.92
CA LEU A 104 -8.46 18.36 1.93
C LEU A 104 -9.15 18.52 0.58
N ASN A 105 -8.84 19.60 -0.14
CA ASN A 105 -9.60 19.96 -1.33
C ASN A 105 -9.57 18.77 -2.29
N LYS A 106 -10.73 18.19 -2.60
CA LYS A 106 -10.89 17.02 -3.48
C LYS A 106 -10.21 17.23 -4.83
N GLU A 107 -10.17 18.46 -5.32
CA GLU A 107 -9.47 18.85 -6.56
C GLU A 107 -7.95 18.64 -6.48
N LEU A 108 -7.37 18.78 -5.28
CA LEU A 108 -5.94 18.62 -5.03
C LEU A 108 -5.45 17.20 -5.33
N HIS A 109 -6.27 16.18 -5.04
CA HIS A 109 -5.91 14.78 -5.23
C HIS A 109 -5.85 14.43 -6.72
N CYS A 110 -6.91 14.77 -7.44
CA CYS A 110 -7.00 14.60 -8.89
C CYS A 110 -5.80 15.27 -9.60
N LYS A 111 -5.51 16.54 -9.26
CA LYS A 111 -4.40 17.29 -9.86
C LYS A 111 -3.05 16.60 -9.62
N LYS A 112 -2.75 16.22 -8.38
CA LYS A 112 -1.48 15.54 -8.03
C LYS A 112 -1.35 14.18 -8.72
N LEU A 113 -2.42 13.40 -8.79
CA LEU A 113 -2.45 12.13 -9.50
C LEU A 113 -2.22 12.31 -11.02
N ASN A 114 -2.84 13.33 -11.63
CA ASN A 114 -2.60 13.67 -13.03
C ASN A 114 -1.16 14.16 -13.28
N ASP A 115 -0.57 14.89 -12.31
CA ASP A 115 0.82 15.33 -12.40
C ASP A 115 1.80 14.13 -12.42
N LEU A 116 1.49 13.02 -11.76
CA LEU A 116 2.29 11.78 -11.86
C LEU A 116 2.37 11.29 -13.32
N PHE A 117 1.27 11.37 -14.08
CA PHE A 117 1.25 10.97 -15.50
C PHE A 117 2.07 11.86 -16.43
N LYS A 118 2.49 13.05 -15.99
CA LYS A 118 3.46 13.86 -16.74
C LYS A 118 4.86 13.22 -16.76
N SER A 119 5.16 12.35 -15.78
CA SER A 119 6.44 11.66 -15.71
C SER A 119 6.49 10.42 -16.60
N VAL A 120 7.43 10.42 -17.56
CA VAL A 120 7.72 9.26 -18.41
C VAL A 120 8.17 8.05 -17.56
N LYS A 121 8.95 8.28 -16.49
CA LYS A 121 9.42 7.20 -15.60
C LYS A 121 8.26 6.52 -14.87
N PHE A 122 7.30 7.30 -14.38
CA PHE A 122 6.11 6.77 -13.72
C PHE A 122 5.25 5.92 -14.67
N LYS A 123 4.99 6.42 -15.88
CA LYS A 123 4.28 5.65 -16.92
C LYS A 123 5.01 4.35 -17.29
N LYS A 124 6.34 4.38 -17.39
CA LYS A 124 7.15 3.18 -17.63
C LYS A 124 7.02 2.16 -16.49
N ALA A 125 7.04 2.60 -15.23
CA ALA A 125 6.84 1.73 -14.07
C ALA A 125 5.47 1.03 -14.10
N ILE A 126 4.38 1.76 -14.38
CA ILE A 126 3.04 1.17 -14.53
C ILE A 126 3.03 0.14 -15.67
N ARG A 127 3.58 0.48 -16.83
CA ARG A 127 3.60 -0.44 -18.00
C ARG A 127 4.39 -1.71 -17.70
N TYR A 128 5.51 -1.59 -16.99
CA TYR A 128 6.30 -2.73 -16.53
C TYR A 128 5.48 -3.64 -15.59
N LEU A 129 4.82 -3.07 -14.58
CA LEU A 129 3.98 -3.84 -13.65
C LEU A 129 2.75 -4.47 -14.32
N LYS A 130 2.30 -3.96 -15.48
CA LYS A 130 1.23 -4.54 -16.29
C LYS A 130 1.69 -5.71 -17.17
N MET A 131 2.99 -5.96 -17.30
CA MET A 131 3.48 -7.01 -18.19
C MET A 131 3.00 -8.39 -17.69
N PRO A 132 2.58 -9.30 -18.58
CA PRO A 132 2.07 -10.62 -18.17
C PRO A 132 3.02 -11.38 -17.25
N GLN A 133 4.33 -11.41 -17.55
CA GLN A 133 5.31 -12.12 -16.72
C GLN A 133 5.45 -11.57 -15.29
N VAL A 134 5.06 -10.31 -15.06
CA VAL A 134 5.04 -9.72 -13.71
C VAL A 134 3.75 -10.12 -12.99
N LEU A 135 2.60 -10.03 -13.67
CA LEU A 135 1.30 -10.39 -13.09
C LEU A 135 1.10 -11.92 -12.90
N ASP A 136 1.76 -12.73 -13.73
CA ASP A 136 1.80 -14.20 -13.66
C ASP A 136 3.00 -14.72 -12.86
N GLY A 137 3.77 -13.83 -12.24
CA GLY A 137 4.94 -14.18 -11.43
C GLY A 137 4.57 -14.86 -10.11
N VAL A 138 5.59 -15.07 -9.27
CA VAL A 138 5.45 -15.68 -7.93
C VAL A 138 5.59 -14.67 -6.78
N LYS A 139 5.97 -13.44 -7.09
CA LYS A 139 6.15 -12.34 -6.14
C LYS A 139 5.57 -11.07 -6.72
N GLU A 140 4.90 -10.29 -5.88
CA GLU A 140 4.58 -8.91 -6.18
C GLU A 140 5.86 -8.12 -6.44
N GLN A 141 5.72 -7.04 -7.20
CA GLN A 141 6.77 -6.09 -7.48
C GLN A 141 6.23 -4.69 -7.28
N GLY A 142 7.12 -3.72 -7.03
CA GLY A 142 6.69 -2.35 -6.84
C GLY A 142 7.78 -1.32 -7.05
N PHE A 143 7.37 -0.06 -7.03
CA PHE A 143 8.23 1.10 -7.12
C PHE A 143 7.90 2.07 -5.98
N ASN A 144 8.95 2.65 -5.43
CA ASN A 144 8.92 3.78 -4.52
C ASN A 144 8.60 5.07 -5.31
N LEU A 145 7.70 5.90 -4.78
CA LEU A 145 7.46 7.25 -5.26
C LEU A 145 8.02 8.25 -4.25
N SER A 146 9.11 8.90 -4.63
CA SER A 146 9.79 9.88 -3.78
C SER A 146 10.00 11.20 -4.51
N VAL A 147 10.32 12.25 -3.75
CA VAL A 147 10.64 13.58 -4.28
C VAL A 147 12.07 13.95 -3.88
N ASN A 148 12.91 14.26 -4.85
CA ASN A 148 14.28 14.68 -4.56
C ASN A 148 14.34 16.10 -3.93
N GLU A 149 15.55 16.59 -3.69
CA GLU A 149 15.80 17.93 -3.14
C GLU A 149 15.24 19.04 -4.04
N LYS A 150 15.27 18.83 -5.36
CA LYS A 150 14.69 19.71 -6.38
C LYS A 150 13.17 19.56 -6.53
N LYS A 151 12.50 18.91 -5.56
CA LYS A 151 11.05 18.61 -5.55
C LYS A 151 10.56 17.87 -6.80
N SER A 152 11.46 17.18 -7.50
CA SER A 152 11.13 16.41 -8.71
C SER A 152 10.83 14.96 -8.33
N LEU A 153 9.84 14.38 -9.02
CA LEU A 153 9.46 12.98 -8.84
C LEU A 153 10.62 12.03 -9.20
N VAL A 154 10.94 11.16 -8.26
CA VAL A 154 11.84 10.01 -8.41
C VAL A 154 11.01 8.74 -8.29
N VAL A 155 11.17 7.86 -9.27
CA VAL A 155 10.54 6.53 -9.31
C VAL A 155 11.68 5.52 -9.29
N SER A 156 11.74 4.69 -8.25
CA SER A 156 12.77 3.66 -8.10
C SER A 156 12.14 2.33 -7.75
N GLU A 157 12.67 1.25 -8.31
CA GLU A 157 12.18 -0.10 -8.04
C GLU A 157 12.38 -0.48 -6.56
N VAL A 158 11.43 -1.22 -6.01
CA VAL A 158 11.58 -1.85 -4.69
C VAL A 158 12.46 -3.09 -4.86
N PRO A 159 13.56 -3.24 -4.11
CA PRO A 159 14.45 -4.39 -4.25
C PRO A 159 13.71 -5.73 -4.07
N GLU A 160 14.06 -6.75 -4.84
CA GLU A 160 13.38 -8.06 -4.81
C GLU A 160 13.34 -8.71 -3.42
N LYS A 161 14.40 -8.53 -2.61
CA LYS A 161 14.44 -9.02 -1.22
C LYS A 161 13.36 -8.41 -0.31
N ASN A 162 12.77 -7.30 -0.72
CA ASN A 162 11.71 -6.60 -0.03
C ASN A 162 10.33 -6.90 -0.63
N THR A 163 10.23 -7.82 -1.58
CA THR A 163 8.96 -8.24 -2.15
C THR A 163 8.68 -9.71 -1.83
N GLY A 164 7.39 -10.05 -1.74
CA GLY A 164 6.94 -11.40 -1.49
C GLY A 164 5.71 -11.74 -2.32
N SER A 165 5.13 -12.91 -2.05
CA SER A 165 3.98 -13.37 -2.83
C SER A 165 2.75 -12.47 -2.69
N ASN A 166 2.61 -11.76 -1.57
CA ASN A 166 1.43 -10.95 -1.22
C ASN A 166 1.78 -9.64 -0.50
N HIS A 167 2.99 -9.13 -0.70
CA HIS A 167 3.41 -7.87 -0.10
C HIS A 167 4.57 -7.22 -0.84
N VAL A 168 4.65 -5.90 -0.70
CA VAL A 168 5.78 -5.06 -1.09
C VAL A 168 6.20 -4.19 0.10
N ASN A 169 7.44 -4.37 0.58
CA ASN A 169 8.02 -3.57 1.66
C ASN A 169 8.77 -2.36 1.08
N TYR A 170 8.09 -1.22 1.03
CA TYR A 170 8.66 0.03 0.55
C TYR A 170 9.83 0.53 1.39
N SER A 171 10.69 1.35 0.77
CA SER A 171 11.87 1.91 1.43
C SER A 171 11.49 2.89 2.56
N LYS A 172 12.18 2.83 3.70
CA LYS A 172 12.00 3.80 4.78
C LYS A 172 12.80 5.06 4.48
N CYS A 173 12.23 5.99 3.71
CA CYS A 173 12.89 7.24 3.34
C CYS A 173 11.95 8.44 3.60
N PRO A 174 12.43 9.53 4.22
CA PRO A 174 11.65 10.77 4.42
C PRO A 174 11.14 11.40 3.13
N LEU A 175 11.80 11.12 2.01
CA LEU A 175 11.44 11.64 0.70
C LEU A 175 10.32 10.82 0.03
N LEU A 176 9.99 9.65 0.56
CA LEU A 176 8.95 8.76 0.04
C LEU A 176 7.57 9.31 0.43
N PHE A 177 6.73 9.56 -0.55
CA PHE A 177 5.34 10.01 -0.34
C PHE A 177 4.31 8.98 -0.85
N GLY A 178 4.75 7.92 -1.52
CA GLY A 178 3.86 6.91 -2.03
C GLY A 178 4.57 5.68 -2.56
N GLY A 179 3.76 4.75 -3.03
CA GLY A 179 4.21 3.49 -3.61
C GLY A 179 3.28 3.03 -4.71
N ILE A 180 3.81 2.25 -5.64
CA ILE A 180 3.02 1.50 -6.61
C ILE A 180 3.45 0.04 -6.56
N HIS A 181 2.51 -0.89 -6.51
CA HIS A 181 2.79 -2.32 -6.62
C HIS A 181 1.81 -3.03 -7.55
N CYS A 182 2.13 -4.27 -7.89
CA CYS A 182 1.19 -5.16 -8.55
C CYS A 182 0.61 -6.21 -7.60
N HIS A 183 -0.62 -6.65 -7.87
CA HIS A 183 -1.13 -7.92 -7.36
C HIS A 183 -1.05 -8.98 -8.46
N LEU A 184 -0.60 -10.19 -8.09
CA LEU A 184 -0.55 -11.31 -9.03
C LEU A 184 -1.96 -11.78 -9.39
N LYS A 185 -2.11 -12.50 -10.51
CA LYS A 185 -3.43 -13.01 -10.96
C LYS A 185 -4.11 -13.93 -9.95
N SER A 186 -3.33 -14.59 -9.10
CA SER A 186 -3.79 -15.49 -8.03
C SER A 186 -4.30 -14.75 -6.78
N TYR A 187 -4.20 -13.42 -6.73
CA TYR A 187 -4.66 -12.60 -5.62
C TYR A 187 -5.86 -11.74 -5.99
N TYR A 188 -6.50 -11.17 -4.97
CA TYR A 188 -7.58 -10.22 -5.13
C TYR A 188 -7.14 -9.03 -5.98
N ALA A 189 -7.92 -8.69 -7.00
CA ALA A 189 -7.53 -7.70 -7.99
C ALA A 189 -7.67 -6.23 -7.51
N MET A 190 -7.81 -6.00 -6.20
CA MET A 190 -8.04 -4.71 -5.56
C MET A 190 -7.25 -4.64 -4.23
N PHE A 191 -7.07 -3.41 -3.71
CA PHE A 191 -6.27 -3.15 -2.50
C PHE A 191 -6.66 -4.04 -1.32
N SER A 192 -5.64 -4.51 -0.60
CA SER A 192 -5.75 -5.20 0.67
C SER A 192 -5.90 -4.21 1.83
N ALA A 193 -6.24 -4.72 3.02
CA ALA A 193 -6.26 -3.91 4.22
C ALA A 193 -4.86 -3.38 4.60
N THR A 194 -3.80 -4.16 4.34
CA THR A 194 -2.42 -3.72 4.54
C THR A 194 -2.07 -2.54 3.63
N ASP A 195 -2.60 -2.52 2.41
CA ASP A 195 -2.40 -1.41 1.48
C ASP A 195 -3.02 -0.11 1.97
N LEU A 196 -4.16 -0.18 2.68
CA LEU A 196 -4.75 1.00 3.33
C LEU A 196 -3.81 1.55 4.40
N PHE A 197 -3.23 0.69 5.23
CA PHE A 197 -2.31 1.11 6.29
C PHE A 197 -1.01 1.71 5.74
N MET A 198 -0.60 1.36 4.52
CA MET A 198 0.55 2.00 3.88
C MET A 198 0.36 3.52 3.71
N LEU A 199 -0.88 4.01 3.63
CA LEU A 199 -1.14 5.46 3.60
C LEU A 199 -0.63 6.16 4.86
N ASP A 200 -0.82 5.57 6.05
CA ASP A 200 -0.28 6.11 7.31
C ASP A 200 1.25 6.07 7.31
N LYS A 201 1.85 5.02 6.75
CA LYS A 201 3.32 4.91 6.65
C LYS A 201 3.92 5.98 5.73
N PHE A 202 3.32 6.20 4.57
CA PHE A 202 3.75 7.26 3.65
C PHE A 202 3.55 8.64 4.27
N TYR A 203 2.40 8.88 4.90
CA TYR A 203 2.13 10.14 5.59
C TYR A 203 3.15 10.41 6.71
N SER A 204 3.36 9.44 7.60
CA SER A 204 4.25 9.57 8.75
C SER A 204 5.70 9.77 8.30
N GLY A 205 6.16 9.01 7.31
CA GLY A 205 7.51 9.15 6.76
C GLY A 205 7.74 10.50 6.09
N HIS A 206 6.80 10.92 5.23
CA HIS A 206 6.94 12.13 4.44
C HIS A 206 6.80 13.40 5.27
N ASN A 207 5.70 13.52 6.01
CA ASN A 207 5.33 14.78 6.68
C ASN A 207 6.04 14.99 8.00
N PHE A 208 6.31 13.93 8.77
CA PHE A 208 6.93 14.09 10.07
C PHE A 208 8.43 14.39 9.96
N ILE A 209 9.13 13.71 9.04
CA ILE A 209 10.60 13.80 8.98
C ILE A 209 11.07 14.94 8.06
N ARG A 210 10.47 15.12 6.88
CA ARG A 210 10.97 16.09 5.89
C ARG A 210 10.52 17.52 6.20
N ASN A 211 9.26 17.69 6.54
CA ASN A 211 8.67 19.03 6.63
C ASN A 211 8.75 19.65 8.02
N LYS A 212 9.58 19.08 8.92
CA LYS A 212 9.75 19.58 10.31
C LYS A 212 8.40 19.76 11.03
N GLY A 213 7.44 18.87 10.78
CA GLY A 213 6.08 18.97 11.32
C GLY A 213 5.13 19.90 10.55
N ASN A 214 5.60 20.66 9.55
CA ASN A 214 4.71 21.37 8.63
C ASN A 214 3.98 20.33 7.77
N ARG A 215 2.67 20.23 7.96
CA ARG A 215 1.84 19.29 7.20
C ARG A 215 1.88 19.69 5.73
N ASP A 216 2.61 18.96 4.90
CA ASP A 216 2.43 19.05 3.46
C ASP A 216 1.23 18.18 3.13
N PRO A 217 0.13 18.75 2.62
CA PRO A 217 -1.00 17.97 2.14
C PRO A 217 -0.64 17.20 0.85
N SER A 218 0.64 17.06 0.47
CA SER A 218 1.11 16.07 -0.48
C SER A 218 0.70 14.69 0.00
N LEU A 219 -0.16 14.12 -0.82
CA LEU A 219 -1.01 13.02 -0.42
C LEU A 219 -0.18 11.76 -0.30
N PRO A 220 -0.30 11.03 0.82
CA PRO A 220 0.03 9.63 0.77
C PRO A 220 -0.81 9.01 -0.34
N VAL A 221 -0.12 8.45 -1.34
CA VAL A 221 -0.76 7.73 -2.44
C VAL A 221 -0.22 6.32 -2.48
N HIS A 222 -1.14 5.36 -2.56
CA HIS A 222 -0.80 3.98 -2.82
C HIS A 222 -1.49 3.56 -4.10
N LEU A 223 -0.71 3.07 -5.07
CA LEU A 223 -1.21 2.67 -6.37
C LEU A 223 -1.12 1.17 -6.53
N LEU A 224 -2.12 0.60 -7.17
CA LEU A 224 -2.21 -0.81 -7.47
C LEU A 224 -2.32 -1.02 -8.97
N VAL A 225 -1.50 -1.92 -9.49
CA VAL A 225 -1.62 -2.48 -10.83
C VAL A 225 -2.13 -3.91 -10.71
N SER A 226 -3.26 -4.21 -11.33
CA SER A 226 -3.82 -5.56 -11.32
C SER A 226 -4.36 -5.95 -12.69
N THR A 227 -4.82 -7.19 -12.80
CA THR A 227 -5.50 -7.72 -14.01
C THR A 227 -6.69 -6.88 -14.43
N ILE A 228 -7.29 -6.12 -13.50
CA ILE A 228 -8.51 -5.35 -13.75
C ILE A 228 -8.27 -3.84 -13.94
N GLY A 229 -7.02 -3.40 -13.93
CA GLY A 229 -6.65 -2.02 -14.23
C GLY A 229 -5.62 -1.44 -13.27
N VAL A 230 -5.51 -0.11 -13.31
CA VAL A 230 -4.60 0.66 -12.44
C VAL A 230 -5.45 1.55 -11.55
N TYR A 231 -5.23 1.45 -10.25
CA TYR A 231 -5.98 2.13 -9.22
C TYR A 231 -5.06 2.93 -8.32
N ALA A 232 -5.61 3.95 -7.67
CA ALA A 232 -4.93 4.69 -6.63
C ALA A 232 -5.88 4.90 -5.45
N ILE A 233 -5.35 4.82 -4.24
CA ILE A 233 -6.03 5.25 -3.02
C ILE A 233 -5.30 6.42 -2.39
N SER A 234 -6.06 7.27 -1.73
CA SER A 234 -5.53 8.42 -1.02
C SER A 234 -6.46 8.81 0.12
N ALA A 235 -5.90 9.12 1.28
CA ALA A 235 -6.67 9.55 2.44
C ALA A 235 -7.11 11.00 2.28
N ASP A 236 -8.41 11.25 2.43
CA ASP A 236 -9.04 12.57 2.28
C ASP A 236 -8.96 13.39 3.58
N ASN A 237 -8.62 12.77 4.71
CA ASN A 237 -8.44 13.46 5.99
C ASN A 237 -7.42 12.76 6.91
N LEU A 238 -7.02 13.45 8.00
CA LEU A 238 -6.06 12.94 8.97
C LEU A 238 -6.66 11.91 9.92
N GLN A 239 -7.94 12.08 10.29
CA GLN A 239 -8.66 11.17 11.19
C GLN A 239 -8.65 9.73 10.67
N THR A 240 -8.76 9.56 9.35
CA THR A 240 -8.67 8.26 8.67
C THR A 240 -7.32 7.60 8.93
N LEU A 241 -6.22 8.37 8.85
CA LEU A 241 -4.87 7.85 9.11
C LEU A 241 -4.67 7.50 10.58
N GLU A 242 -5.19 8.31 11.49
CA GLU A 242 -5.19 8.04 12.94
C GLU A 242 -5.99 6.76 13.26
N LYS A 243 -7.17 6.60 12.68
CA LYS A 243 -8.00 5.40 12.81
C LYS A 243 -7.28 4.15 12.30
N LEU A 244 -6.63 4.24 11.13
CA LEU A 244 -5.82 3.14 10.60
C LEU A 244 -4.65 2.79 11.53
N ARG A 245 -3.99 3.80 12.11
CA ARG A 245 -2.92 3.59 13.10
C ARG A 245 -3.42 2.89 14.36
N GLU A 246 -4.59 3.25 14.87
CA GLU A 246 -5.21 2.61 16.02
C GLU A 246 -5.61 1.15 15.72
N ILE A 247 -6.21 0.90 14.56
CA ILE A 247 -6.53 -0.47 14.12
C ILE A 247 -5.26 -1.32 14.04
N TYR A 248 -4.19 -0.77 13.47
CA TYR A 248 -2.95 -1.48 13.28
C TYR A 248 -2.06 -1.53 14.52
N SER A 249 -2.27 -0.73 15.56
CA SER A 249 -1.52 -0.87 16.83
C SER A 249 -2.03 -2.04 17.70
N ASN A 250 -3.25 -2.52 17.45
CA ASN A 250 -3.87 -3.64 18.17
C ASN A 250 -4.00 -4.88 17.27
N ASN A 251 -3.39 -6.00 17.66
CA ASN A 251 -3.39 -7.23 16.86
C ASN A 251 -4.79 -7.79 16.58
N GLY A 252 -5.71 -7.73 17.54
CA GLY A 252 -7.09 -8.20 17.38
C GLY A 252 -7.89 -7.35 16.39
N LYS A 253 -7.84 -6.02 16.56
CA LYS A 253 -8.46 -5.06 15.62
C LYS A 253 -7.90 -5.23 14.20
N ARG A 254 -6.57 -5.33 14.07
CA ARG A 254 -5.89 -5.55 12.80
C ARG A 254 -6.36 -6.84 12.10
N LYS A 255 -6.44 -7.95 12.85
CA LYS A 255 -6.91 -9.23 12.32
C LYS A 255 -8.36 -9.13 11.83
N ASN A 256 -9.25 -8.57 12.64
CA ASN A 256 -10.67 -8.43 12.29
C ASN A 256 -10.86 -7.53 11.06
N PHE A 257 -10.14 -6.41 10.98
CA PHE A 257 -10.18 -5.47 9.85
C PHE A 257 -9.69 -6.11 8.54
N ARG A 258 -8.62 -6.91 8.59
CA ARG A 258 -8.17 -7.69 7.42
C ARG A 258 -9.21 -8.73 6.98
N GLN A 259 -9.70 -9.51 7.93
CA GLN A 259 -10.63 -10.60 7.66
C GLN A 259 -11.99 -10.11 7.12
N SER A 260 -12.47 -8.95 7.55
CA SER A 260 -13.73 -8.39 7.05
C SER A 260 -13.64 -7.99 5.58
N LEU A 261 -12.52 -7.40 5.14
CA LEU A 261 -12.29 -7.11 3.73
C LEU A 261 -12.09 -8.40 2.91
N GLU A 262 -11.25 -9.32 3.39
CA GLU A 262 -11.03 -10.62 2.72
C GLU A 262 -12.34 -11.40 2.56
N LYS A 263 -13.22 -11.39 3.58
CA LYS A 263 -14.54 -12.03 3.50
C LYS A 263 -15.42 -11.42 2.41
N LYS A 264 -15.36 -10.10 2.18
CA LYS A 264 -16.07 -9.45 1.08
C LYS A 264 -15.51 -9.91 -0.27
N TYR A 265 -14.19 -10.00 -0.41
CA TYR A 265 -13.55 -10.49 -1.63
C TYR A 265 -13.83 -11.98 -1.92
N LYS A 266 -13.76 -12.86 -0.92
CA LYS A 266 -14.10 -14.29 -1.07
C LYS A 266 -15.53 -14.52 -1.58
N LYS A 267 -16.49 -13.69 -1.15
CA LYS A 267 -17.86 -13.75 -1.66
C LYS A 267 -17.96 -13.45 -3.16
N ILE A 268 -16.99 -12.74 -3.73
CA ILE A 268 -16.93 -12.42 -5.16
C ILE A 268 -16.33 -13.58 -5.93
N GLU A 269 -15.20 -14.12 -5.47
CA GLU A 269 -14.52 -15.27 -6.11
C GLU A 269 -15.43 -16.48 -6.25
N ASN A 270 -16.18 -16.81 -5.20
CA ASN A 270 -17.04 -17.98 -5.16
C ASN A 270 -18.22 -17.94 -6.16
N LYS A 271 -18.45 -16.80 -6.83
CA LYS A 271 -19.66 -16.58 -7.62
C LYS A 271 -19.36 -16.30 -9.11
N SER A 272 -18.12 -16.57 -9.57
CA SER A 272 -17.68 -16.37 -10.96
C SER A 272 -18.05 -14.99 -11.53
N PHE A 273 -18.05 -13.97 -10.67
CA PHE A 273 -18.61 -12.68 -11.01
C PHE A 273 -17.62 -11.76 -11.73
N PRO A 274 -18.11 -10.78 -12.52
CA PRO A 274 -17.25 -9.85 -13.23
C PRO A 274 -16.45 -8.95 -12.29
N VAL A 275 -15.28 -8.53 -12.78
CA VAL A 275 -14.36 -7.49 -12.28
C VAL A 275 -14.97 -6.36 -11.46
N ARG A 276 -16.17 -5.88 -11.85
CA ARG A 276 -16.90 -4.78 -11.18
C ARG A 276 -17.26 -5.08 -9.73
N ASN A 277 -17.16 -6.31 -9.25
CA ASN A 277 -17.56 -6.60 -7.88
C ASN A 277 -16.49 -6.21 -6.85
N TYR A 278 -15.20 -6.23 -7.22
CA TYR A 278 -14.11 -5.93 -6.29
C TYR A 278 -14.07 -4.46 -5.85
N GLN A 279 -14.25 -3.55 -6.81
CA GLN A 279 -14.26 -2.11 -6.53
C GLN A 279 -15.44 -1.74 -5.59
N ASN A 280 -16.63 -2.29 -5.85
CA ASN A 280 -17.81 -2.07 -5.00
C ASN A 280 -17.60 -2.61 -3.59
N ALA A 281 -17.13 -3.85 -3.46
CA ALA A 281 -16.83 -4.43 -2.15
C ALA A 281 -15.79 -3.62 -1.36
N PHE A 282 -14.78 -3.08 -2.05
CA PHE A 282 -13.79 -2.21 -1.42
C PHE A 282 -14.39 -0.86 -0.98
N LEU A 283 -15.19 -0.21 -1.82
CA LEU A 283 -15.86 1.06 -1.47
C LEU A 283 -16.86 0.88 -0.32
N GLU A 284 -17.64 -0.20 -0.33
CA GLU A 284 -18.52 -0.58 0.78
C GLU A 284 -17.73 -0.81 2.06
N PHE A 285 -16.60 -1.51 1.99
CA PHE A 285 -15.72 -1.71 3.13
C PHE A 285 -15.20 -0.38 3.71
N LEU A 286 -14.76 0.56 2.87
CA LEU A 286 -14.34 1.88 3.31
C LEU A 286 -15.48 2.63 4.01
N HIS A 287 -16.68 2.57 3.44
CA HIS A 287 -17.87 3.22 4.01
C HIS A 287 -18.27 2.60 5.36
N GLU A 288 -18.36 1.28 5.46
CA GLU A 288 -18.71 0.55 6.70
C GLU A 288 -17.70 0.80 7.84
N ASN A 289 -16.44 1.07 7.50
CA ASN A 289 -15.40 1.40 8.48
C ASN A 289 -15.21 2.91 8.65
N GLU A 290 -16.08 3.75 8.05
CA GLU A 290 -16.03 5.21 8.10
C GLU A 290 -14.62 5.75 7.75
N LEU A 291 -14.01 5.20 6.71
CA LEU A 291 -12.71 5.63 6.21
C LEU A 291 -12.91 6.59 5.05
N GLU A 292 -12.49 7.85 5.23
CA GLU A 292 -12.51 8.85 4.16
C GLU A 292 -11.29 8.65 3.26
N ILE A 293 -11.35 7.61 2.44
CA ILE A 293 -10.34 7.26 1.44
C ILE A 293 -10.97 7.31 0.06
N SER A 294 -10.40 8.13 -0.81
CA SER A 294 -10.79 8.16 -2.21
C SER A 294 -10.17 7.00 -2.98
N LEU A 295 -10.97 6.31 -3.79
CA LEU A 295 -10.50 5.37 -4.81
C LEU A 295 -10.53 6.03 -6.19
N TYR A 296 -9.44 5.92 -6.94
CA TYR A 296 -9.31 6.42 -8.30
C TYR A 296 -8.98 5.27 -9.24
N LYS A 297 -9.48 5.35 -10.47
CA LYS A 297 -9.14 4.44 -11.57
C LYS A 297 -8.50 5.22 -12.71
N ALA A 298 -7.36 4.76 -13.20
CA ALA A 298 -6.74 5.32 -14.39
C ALA A 298 -7.47 4.87 -15.66
N ASN A 299 -7.45 5.71 -16.69
CA ASN A 299 -7.78 5.27 -18.04
C ASN A 299 -6.66 4.38 -18.63
N ASN A 300 -6.95 3.71 -19.75
CA ASN A 300 -6.02 2.76 -20.36
C ASN A 300 -4.71 3.42 -20.84
N ASP A 301 -4.80 4.68 -21.29
CA ASP A 301 -3.67 5.44 -21.85
C ASP A 301 -2.80 6.12 -20.78
N LEU A 302 -3.20 6.03 -19.51
CA LEU A 302 -2.52 6.65 -18.37
C LEU A 302 -2.40 8.17 -18.56
N THR A 303 -3.49 8.82 -18.94
CA THR A 303 -3.58 10.28 -19.13
C THR A 303 -4.51 10.95 -18.14
N SER A 304 -5.47 10.22 -17.57
CA SER A 304 -6.48 10.76 -16.65
C SER A 304 -6.84 9.77 -15.56
N TRP A 305 -7.20 10.31 -14.39
CA TRP A 305 -7.83 9.57 -13.30
C TRP A 305 -9.33 9.84 -13.23
N HIS A 306 -10.10 8.86 -12.77
CA HIS A 306 -11.52 9.01 -12.46
C HIS A 306 -11.76 8.57 -11.03
N LYS A 307 -12.37 9.43 -10.21
CA LYS A 307 -12.76 9.05 -8.85
C LYS A 307 -13.94 8.09 -8.93
N LEU A 308 -13.84 6.97 -8.22
CA LEU A 308 -14.91 6.02 -8.03
C LEU A 308 -15.64 6.34 -6.73
N VAL A 309 -16.97 6.42 -6.79
CA VAL A 309 -17.83 6.72 -5.65
C VAL A 309 -18.87 5.61 -5.47
N LEU A 310 -19.18 5.31 -4.21
CA LEU A 310 -20.28 4.42 -3.86
C LEU A 310 -21.60 5.16 -4.08
N LYS A 311 -22.43 4.68 -5.00
CA LYS A 311 -23.80 5.17 -5.14
C LYS A 311 -24.71 4.41 -4.19
N VAL A 312 -25.08 5.03 -3.08
CA VAL A 312 -26.12 4.51 -2.19
C VAL A 312 -27.47 4.87 -2.83
N ALA A 313 -28.23 3.85 -3.25
CA ALA A 313 -29.58 4.09 -3.76
C ALA A 313 -30.45 4.60 -2.60
N SER A 314 -30.90 5.84 -2.69
CA SER A 314 -31.84 6.43 -1.74
C SER A 314 -33.23 5.82 -1.96
N GLY A 315 -33.48 4.66 -1.34
CA GLY A 315 -34.77 3.98 -1.40
C GLY A 315 -34.79 2.73 -0.54
N SER A 316 -35.56 2.78 0.56
CA SER A 316 -35.84 1.67 1.47
C SER A 316 -36.33 0.43 0.71
N ASN A 317 -35.64 -0.70 0.88
CA ASN A 317 -35.91 -2.05 0.35
C ASN A 317 -35.34 -2.47 -1.01
N VAL A 318 -34.37 -1.77 -1.59
CA VAL A 318 -33.76 -2.21 -2.85
C VAL A 318 -32.38 -2.83 -2.63
N ILE A 319 -32.25 -4.11 -3.02
CA ILE A 319 -30.99 -4.84 -3.20
C ILE A 319 -29.98 -3.90 -3.86
N ALA A 320 -28.94 -3.50 -3.12
CA ALA A 320 -27.99 -2.47 -3.52
C ALA A 320 -27.28 -2.87 -4.83
N LYS A 321 -27.80 -2.40 -5.96
CA LYS A 321 -27.07 -2.37 -7.23
C LYS A 321 -26.18 -1.13 -7.20
N SER A 322 -24.99 -1.26 -6.62
CA SER A 322 -23.97 -0.23 -6.65
C SER A 322 -23.56 0.04 -8.10
N THR A 323 -23.93 1.23 -8.57
CA THR A 323 -23.64 1.71 -9.93
C THR A 323 -22.58 2.80 -9.84
N TYR A 324 -21.50 2.66 -10.62
CA TYR A 324 -20.39 3.61 -10.64
C TYR A 324 -20.79 4.92 -11.30
N LEU A 325 -20.55 6.03 -10.62
CA LEU A 325 -20.40 7.32 -11.28
C LEU A 325 -18.90 7.56 -11.46
N LYS A 326 -18.48 7.68 -12.71
CA LYS A 326 -17.17 8.22 -13.04
C LYS A 326 -17.28 9.73 -12.90
N GLN A 327 -16.76 10.27 -11.81
CA GLN A 327 -16.51 11.71 -11.77
C GLN A 327 -15.15 11.93 -12.43
N SER A 328 -15.17 12.59 -13.60
CA SER A 328 -13.92 12.98 -14.25
C SER A 328 -13.15 13.92 -13.35
N CYS A 329 -11.83 13.78 -13.37
CA CYS A 329 -10.90 14.71 -12.74
C CYS A 329 -10.54 15.89 -13.68
N ASP A 330 -11.28 16.07 -14.77
CA ASP A 330 -11.08 17.20 -15.67
C ASP A 330 -11.30 18.50 -14.88
N CYS A 331 -10.26 19.32 -14.80
CA CYS A 331 -10.32 20.62 -14.17
C CYS A 331 -11.34 21.47 -14.93
N LEU A 332 -12.36 21.98 -14.24
CA LEU A 332 -13.13 23.14 -14.70
C LEU A 332 -12.21 24.38 -14.76
#